data_AF-A0A8D8Z605-F1
#
_entry.id   AF-A0A8D8Z605-F1
#
_cell.length_a   1.000
_cell.length_b   1.000
_cell.length_c   1.000
_cell.angle_alpha   90.00
_cell.angle_beta   90.00
_cell.angle_gamma   90.00
#
_symmetry.space_group_name_H-M   'P 1'
#
loop_
_entity.id
_entity.type
_entity.pdbx_description
1 polymer ?
#
loop_
_entity_poly.entity_id
_entity_poly.type
_entity_poly.pdbx_seq_one_letter_code
_entity_poly.pdbx_strand_id
1 'polypeptide(L)'
;MSLHTSDPSFLSYYKTYCTVLKKVIKKAKGLYTVQQIKQAPKNKKIKTIWNVIKSHSKYNKKSVADPFKLKIGDSNIDDPKTVANTFNQFWINVAKETLNSQSSSSPLPPPSSSSLPFSSHHHHRIR
;
A
#
# COMPACT_ATOMS: atom_id res chain seq x y z
N MET A 1 -21.90 22.75 19.17
CA MET A 1 -21.62 24.17 18.89
C MET A 1 -22.41 24.57 17.65
N SER A 2 -23.26 25.58 17.78
CA SER A 2 -24.28 25.98 16.82
C SER A 2 -23.67 26.32 15.43
N LEU A 3 -24.18 25.67 14.38
CA LEU A 3 -23.75 25.81 12.98
C LEU A 3 -24.93 26.32 12.14
N HIS A 4 -25.45 27.51 12.44
CA HIS A 4 -26.39 28.18 11.52
C HIS A 4 -26.11 29.68 11.50
N THR A 5 -24.98 30.06 10.92
CA THR A 5 -24.83 31.39 10.32
C THR A 5 -24.95 31.20 8.82
N SER A 6 -25.98 31.80 8.24
CA SER A 6 -26.29 31.73 6.80
C SER A 6 -25.57 32.81 5.99
N ASP A 7 -24.69 33.61 6.60
CA ASP A 7 -23.90 34.61 5.88
C ASP A 7 -22.82 33.92 5.02
N PRO A 8 -22.90 34.00 3.69
CA PRO A 8 -21.92 33.39 2.79
C PRO A 8 -20.51 33.96 2.98
N SER A 9 -20.38 35.22 3.40
CA SER A 9 -19.08 35.89 3.59
C SER A 9 -18.34 35.29 4.78
N PHE A 10 -19.03 35.13 5.91
CA PHE A 10 -18.49 34.48 7.11
C PHE A 10 -18.09 33.01 6.86
N LEU A 11 -18.91 32.24 6.15
CA LEU A 11 -18.60 30.85 5.81
C LEU A 11 -17.35 30.74 4.93
N SER A 12 -17.17 31.64 3.97
CA SER A 12 -15.98 31.72 3.12
C SER A 12 -14.73 32.03 3.93
N TYR A 13 -14.81 33.03 4.82
CA TYR A 13 -13.74 33.37 5.74
C TYR A 13 -13.35 32.20 6.64
N TYR A 14 -14.32 31.55 7.27
CA TYR A 14 -14.09 30.39 8.14
C TYR A 14 -13.41 29.24 7.40
N LYS A 15 -13.89 28.89 6.18
CA LYS A 15 -13.25 27.85 5.34
C LYS A 15 -11.81 28.20 4.99
N THR A 16 -11.56 29.46 4.64
CA THR A 16 -10.23 29.97 4.35
C THR A 16 -9.32 29.85 5.57
N TYR A 17 -9.79 30.32 6.73
CA TYR A 17 -9.09 30.21 8.00
C TYR A 17 -8.75 28.75 8.34
N CYS A 18 -9.73 27.84 8.31
CA CYS A 18 -9.50 26.42 8.56
C CYS A 18 -8.48 25.82 7.59
N THR A 19 -8.48 26.25 6.32
CA THR A 19 -7.52 25.80 5.32
C THR A 19 -6.10 26.26 5.66
N VAL A 20 -5.94 27.53 6.04
CA VAL A 20 -4.66 28.08 6.50
C VAL A 20 -4.20 27.36 7.77
N LEU A 21 -5.07 27.20 8.76
CA LEU A 21 -4.77 26.50 10.01
C LEU A 21 -4.31 25.06 9.76
N LYS A 22 -4.98 24.32 8.88
CA LYS A 22 -4.55 22.96 8.48
C LYS A 22 -3.15 22.96 7.87
N LYS A 23 -2.83 23.94 7.02
CA LYS A 23 -1.48 24.10 6.44
C LYS A 23 -0.44 24.38 7.51
N VAL A 24 -0.72 25.28 8.45
CA VAL A 24 0.16 25.61 9.59
C VAL A 24 0.42 24.38 10.45
N ILE A 25 -0.63 23.66 10.86
CA ILE A 25 -0.52 22.44 11.67
C ILE A 25 0.33 21.38 10.94
N LYS A 26 0.12 21.19 9.63
CA LYS A 26 0.89 20.24 8.83
C LYS A 26 2.38 20.59 8.81
N LYS A 27 2.72 21.88 8.62
CA LYS A 27 4.11 22.35 8.65
C LYS A 27 4.74 22.22 10.03
N ALA A 28 4.03 22.60 11.09
CA ALA A 28 4.49 22.48 12.47
C ALA A 28 4.80 21.02 12.85
N LYS A 29 3.91 20.08 12.49
CA LYS A 29 4.14 18.63 12.68
C LYS A 29 5.39 18.16 11.93
N GLY A 30 5.60 18.61 10.70
CA GLY A 30 6.79 18.28 9.92
C GLY A 30 8.07 18.77 10.58
N LEU A 31 8.09 20.02 11.05
CA LEU A 31 9.24 20.60 11.76
C LEU A 31 9.55 19.86 13.05
N TYR A 32 8.53 19.53 13.84
CA TYR A 32 8.67 18.73 15.06
C TYR A 32 9.35 17.38 14.78
N THR A 33 8.90 16.65 13.76
CA THR A 33 9.50 15.37 13.37
C THR A 33 10.98 15.53 12.96
N VAL A 34 11.31 16.56 12.18
CA VAL A 34 12.70 16.83 11.79
C VAL A 34 13.57 17.14 13.00
N GLN A 35 13.07 17.95 13.94
CA GLN A 35 13.77 18.27 15.19
C GLN A 35 14.01 17.01 16.04
N GLN A 36 13.00 16.15 16.18
CA GLN A 36 13.12 14.87 16.90
C GLN A 36 14.23 13.99 16.32
N ILE A 37 14.35 13.91 14.99
CA ILE A 37 15.41 13.13 14.34
C ILE A 37 16.79 13.79 14.51
N LYS A 38 16.86 15.13 14.43
CA LYS A 38 18.11 15.87 14.59
C LYS A 38 18.67 15.77 16.02
N GLN A 39 17.81 15.89 17.02
CA GLN A 39 18.16 15.84 18.44
C GLN A 39 18.41 14.41 18.95
N ALA A 40 18.07 13.39 18.15
CA ALA A 40 18.28 12.00 18.55
C ALA A 40 19.78 11.67 18.71
N PRO A 41 20.16 10.92 19.78
CA PRO A 41 21.53 10.44 19.97
C PRO A 41 22.04 9.66 18.75
N LYS A 42 23.32 9.83 18.38
CA LYS A 42 23.91 9.22 17.17
C LYS A 42 23.64 7.71 17.06
N ASN A 43 23.79 6.98 18.17
CA ASN A 43 23.55 5.53 18.26
C ASN A 43 22.07 5.12 18.18
N LYS A 44 21.12 6.06 18.32
CA LYS A 44 19.67 5.80 18.30
C LYS A 44 18.94 6.43 17.12
N LYS A 45 19.63 7.18 16.25
CA LYS A 45 19.01 7.87 15.09
C LYS A 45 18.17 6.95 14.21
N ILE A 46 18.73 5.80 13.83
CA ILE A 46 18.03 4.81 12.99
C ILE A 46 16.74 4.33 13.69
N LYS A 47 16.81 4.01 14.99
CA LYS A 47 15.64 3.61 15.78
C LYS A 47 14.59 4.72 15.87
N THR A 48 15.01 5.97 16.06
CA THR A 48 14.12 7.13 16.09
C THR A 48 13.41 7.34 14.75
N ILE A 49 14.13 7.22 13.62
CA ILE A 49 13.55 7.31 12.27
C ILE A 49 12.50 6.21 12.06
N TRP A 50 12.82 4.97 12.41
CA TRP A 50 11.85 3.86 12.32
C TRP A 50 10.63 4.06 13.22
N ASN A 51 10.81 4.61 14.41
CA ASN A 51 9.68 4.94 15.30
C ASN A 51 8.78 6.02 14.70
N VAL A 52 9.36 7.06 14.09
CA VAL A 52 8.62 8.09 13.35
C VAL A 52 7.83 7.44 12.21
N ILE A 53 8.48 6.67 11.35
CA ILE A 53 7.82 5.98 10.23
C ILE A 53 6.68 5.09 10.74
N LYS A 54 6.92 4.30 11.78
CA LYS A 54 5.92 3.41 12.40
C LYS A 54 4.72 4.20 12.95
N SER A 55 4.96 5.35 13.57
CA SER A 55 3.89 6.21 14.10
C SER A 55 2.99 6.76 12.98
N HIS A 56 3.57 7.16 11.85
CA HIS A 56 2.83 7.62 10.68
C HIS A 56 2.16 6.49 9.90
N SER A 57 2.72 5.28 9.92
CA SER A 57 2.19 4.09 9.25
C SER A 57 0.96 3.51 9.97
N LYS A 58 0.90 3.57 11.32
CA LYS A 58 -0.24 3.05 12.10
C LYS A 58 -1.58 3.73 11.76
N TYR A 59 -1.57 4.97 11.27
CA TYR A 59 -2.78 5.68 10.83
C TYR A 59 -3.31 5.22 9.46
N ASN A 60 -2.50 4.50 8.66
CA ASN A 60 -2.87 3.99 7.34
C ASN A 60 -3.23 2.51 7.35
N LYS A 61 -3.51 1.92 8.51
CA LYS A 61 -4.35 0.72 8.54
C LYS A 61 -5.78 1.14 8.19
N LYS A 62 -6.00 1.48 6.91
CA LYS A 62 -7.31 1.22 6.29
C LYS A 62 -7.65 -0.19 6.71
N SER A 63 -8.85 -0.33 7.27
CA SER A 63 -9.38 -1.58 7.78
C SER A 63 -8.89 -2.73 6.90
N VAL A 64 -8.31 -3.76 7.51
CA VAL A 64 -7.99 -5.03 6.82
C VAL A 64 -9.27 -5.68 6.24
N ALA A 65 -10.43 -5.05 6.43
CA ALA A 65 -11.73 -5.43 5.91
C ALA A 65 -12.25 -4.51 4.79
N ASP A 66 -11.40 -4.01 3.88
CA ASP A 66 -11.95 -3.63 2.56
C ASP A 66 -12.25 -4.94 1.82
N PRO A 67 -13.54 -5.30 1.60
CA PRO A 67 -13.89 -6.56 0.95
C PRO A 67 -13.40 -6.53 -0.50
N PHE A 68 -12.88 -7.65 -0.99
CA PHE A 68 -12.57 -7.82 -2.41
C PHE A 68 -13.85 -7.71 -3.22
N LYS A 69 -14.13 -6.55 -3.84
CA LYS A 69 -15.32 -6.33 -4.67
C LYS A 69 -14.93 -6.32 -6.13
N LEU A 70 -15.51 -7.23 -6.91
CA LEU A 70 -15.32 -7.35 -8.35
C LEU A 70 -16.66 -7.15 -9.05
N LYS A 71 -16.76 -6.13 -9.90
CA LYS A 71 -17.94 -5.90 -10.74
C LYS A 71 -17.75 -6.62 -12.08
N ILE A 72 -18.66 -7.54 -12.41
CA ILE A 72 -18.72 -8.23 -13.70
C ILE A 72 -20.10 -7.95 -14.31
N GLY A 73 -20.14 -7.14 -15.37
CA GLY A 73 -21.41 -6.65 -15.93
C GLY A 73 -22.19 -5.83 -14.90
N ASP A 74 -23.45 -6.20 -14.67
CA ASP A 74 -24.32 -5.57 -13.66
C ASP A 74 -24.20 -6.19 -12.26
N SER A 75 -23.47 -7.30 -12.12
CA SER A 75 -23.32 -8.05 -10.86
C SER A 75 -22.07 -7.63 -10.10
N ASN A 76 -22.19 -7.53 -8.78
CA ASN A 76 -21.08 -7.24 -7.87
C ASN A 76 -20.78 -8.49 -7.03
N ILE A 77 -19.55 -8.99 -7.12
CA ILE A 77 -19.07 -10.19 -6.42
C ILE A 77 -18.17 -9.71 -5.28
N ASP A 78 -18.49 -10.11 -4.06
CA ASP A 78 -17.74 -9.75 -2.85
C ASP A 78 -17.15 -10.97 -2.10
N ASP A 79 -17.55 -12.19 -2.47
CA ASP A 79 -16.97 -13.42 -1.95
C ASP A 79 -15.55 -13.67 -2.51
N PRO A 80 -14.51 -13.73 -1.66
CA PRO A 80 -13.12 -13.86 -2.12
C PRO A 80 -12.84 -15.14 -2.92
N LYS A 81 -13.52 -16.25 -2.62
CA LYS A 81 -13.34 -17.51 -3.35
C LYS A 81 -13.89 -17.40 -4.76
N THR A 82 -15.06 -16.79 -4.89
CA THR A 82 -15.70 -16.54 -6.17
C THR A 82 -14.86 -15.58 -7.02
N VAL A 83 -14.34 -14.50 -6.43
CA VAL A 83 -13.42 -13.56 -7.10
C VAL A 83 -12.18 -14.31 -7.63
N ALA A 84 -11.51 -15.10 -6.79
CA ALA A 84 -10.33 -15.86 -7.21
C ALA A 84 -10.65 -16.83 -8.35
N ASN A 85 -11.79 -17.52 -8.28
CA ASN A 85 -12.22 -18.44 -9.33
C ASN A 85 -12.49 -17.71 -10.65
N THR A 86 -13.12 -16.53 -10.62
CA THR A 86 -13.36 -15.74 -11.84
C THR A 86 -12.05 -15.32 -12.51
N PHE A 87 -11.05 -14.90 -11.74
CA PHE A 87 -9.72 -14.59 -12.29
C PHE A 87 -9.06 -15.83 -12.90
N ASN A 88 -9.10 -16.98 -12.22
CA ASN A 88 -8.51 -18.21 -12.73
C ASN A 88 -9.13 -18.59 -14.09
N GLN A 89 -10.46 -18.54 -14.20
CA GLN A 89 -11.15 -18.85 -15.44
C GLN A 89 -10.82 -17.85 -16.56
N PHE A 90 -10.74 -16.57 -16.23
CA PHE A 90 -10.34 -15.54 -17.19
C PHE A 90 -8.96 -15.85 -17.81
N TRP A 91 -7.95 -16.12 -16.99
CA TRP A 91 -6.60 -16.40 -17.49
C TRP A 91 -6.49 -17.72 -18.24
N ILE A 92 -7.23 -18.76 -17.81
CA ILE A 92 -7.32 -20.03 -18.55
C ILE A 92 -7.91 -19.79 -19.94
N ASN A 93 -8.97 -18.98 -20.05
CA ASN A 93 -9.61 -18.70 -21.33
C ASN A 93 -8.69 -17.88 -22.25
N VAL A 94 -8.02 -16.84 -21.73
CA VAL A 94 -7.01 -16.08 -22.47
C VAL A 94 -5.91 -17.01 -23.01
N ALA A 95 -5.41 -17.93 -22.19
CA ALA A 95 -4.40 -18.89 -22.61
C ALA A 95 -4.91 -19.83 -23.71
N LYS A 96 -6.15 -20.34 -23.59
CA LYS A 96 -6.79 -21.18 -24.61
C LYS A 96 -6.98 -20.45 -25.93
N GLU A 97 -7.44 -19.20 -25.90
CA GLU A 97 -7.62 -18.35 -27.09
C GLU A 97 -6.29 -18.07 -27.77
N THR A 98 -5.24 -17.80 -26.99
CA THR A 98 -3.88 -17.58 -27.51
C THR A 98 -3.33 -18.85 -28.17
N LEU A 99 -3.52 -20.02 -27.55
CA LEU A 99 -3.00 -21.30 -28.04
C LEU A 99 -3.77 -21.79 -29.27
N ASN A 100 -5.10 -21.62 -29.31
CA ASN A 100 -5.92 -21.93 -30.49
C ASN A 100 -5.60 -21.00 -31.67
N SER A 101 -5.15 -19.77 -31.42
CA SER A 101 -4.66 -18.84 -32.44
C SER A 101 -3.25 -19.17 -32.94
N GLN A 102 -2.51 -20.06 -32.26
CA GLN A 102 -1.13 -20.46 -32.57
C GLN A 102 -1.00 -21.81 -33.29
N SER A 103 -2.05 -22.30 -33.96
CA SER A 103 -1.98 -23.48 -34.85
C SER A 103 -1.07 -23.30 -36.10
N SER A 104 -0.18 -22.30 -36.09
CA SER A 104 0.93 -22.14 -37.05
C SER A 104 2.21 -21.59 -36.40
N SER A 105 2.78 -22.24 -35.37
CA SER A 105 4.25 -22.39 -35.21
C SER A 105 4.64 -23.19 -33.96
N SER A 106 5.70 -24.00 -34.11
CA SER A 106 6.14 -25.13 -33.27
C SER A 106 6.32 -24.90 -31.75
N PRO A 107 6.20 -25.95 -30.92
CA PRO A 107 6.38 -25.84 -29.47
C PRO A 107 7.87 -25.80 -29.07
N LEU A 108 8.24 -24.83 -28.22
CA LEU A 108 9.53 -24.79 -27.52
C LEU A 108 9.51 -25.65 -26.24
N PRO A 109 10.63 -26.28 -25.86
CA PRO A 109 10.73 -27.14 -24.68
C PRO A 109 10.77 -26.35 -23.35
N PRO A 110 10.41 -27.01 -22.22
CA PRO A 110 10.28 -26.35 -20.91
C PRO A 110 11.61 -25.89 -20.30
N PRO A 111 11.59 -24.85 -19.45
CA PRO A 111 12.80 -24.30 -18.83
C PRO A 111 13.37 -25.25 -17.77
N SER A 112 14.66 -25.51 -17.89
CA SER A 112 15.45 -26.36 -16.99
C SER A 112 15.56 -25.72 -15.59
N SER A 113 15.07 -26.41 -14.56
CA SER A 113 15.27 -26.06 -13.16
C SER A 113 16.76 -26.22 -12.81
N SER A 114 17.47 -25.11 -12.63
CA SER A 114 18.83 -25.11 -12.08
C SER A 114 18.79 -24.71 -10.60
N SER A 115 18.95 -25.71 -9.75
CA SER A 115 19.13 -25.58 -8.30
C SER A 115 20.46 -24.90 -8.00
N LEU A 116 20.46 -23.76 -7.30
CA LEU A 116 21.69 -23.17 -6.76
C LEU A 116 22.07 -23.85 -5.43
N PRO A 117 23.35 -24.19 -5.19
CA PRO A 117 23.79 -24.76 -3.93
C PRO A 117 23.90 -23.69 -2.84
N PHE A 118 23.23 -23.92 -1.71
CA PHE A 118 23.33 -23.12 -0.49
C PHE A 118 24.64 -23.45 0.24
N SER A 119 25.63 -22.55 0.20
CA SER A 119 26.87 -22.68 0.98
C SER A 119 26.66 -22.15 2.41
N SER A 120 26.70 -23.05 3.39
CA SER A 120 26.59 -22.73 4.82
C SER A 120 27.99 -22.52 5.41
N HIS A 121 28.35 -21.27 5.74
CA HIS A 121 29.54 -20.97 6.53
C HIS A 121 29.19 -20.80 8.01
N HIS A 122 29.55 -21.82 8.78
CA HIS A 122 29.45 -21.90 10.23
C HIS A 122 30.54 -21.00 10.86
N HIS A 123 30.19 -19.85 11.43
CA HIS A 123 31.11 -19.09 12.26
C HIS A 123 31.15 -19.67 13.67
N HIS A 124 32.28 -20.27 14.00
CA HIS A 124 32.67 -20.67 15.35
C HIS A 124 32.94 -19.40 16.18
N ARG A 125 32.13 -19.14 17.21
CA ARG A 125 32.42 -18.10 18.20
C ARG A 125 32.98 -18.77 19.44
N ILE A 126 34.27 -18.54 19.70
CA ILE A 126 34.97 -18.97 20.92
C ILE A 126 34.71 -17.93 22.01
N ARG A 127 34.36 -18.48 23.18
CA ARG A 127 34.38 -18.01 24.58
C ARG A 127 34.42 -16.52 24.89
#